data_AF-A0A1I6IWW9-F1
#
_entry.id   AF-A0A1I6IWW9-F1
#
_cell.length_a   1.000
_cell.length_b   1.000
_cell.length_c   1.000
_cell.angle_alpha   90.00
_cell.angle_beta   90.00
_cell.angle_gamma   90.00
#
_symmetry.space_group_name_H-M   'P 1'
#
loop_
_entity.id
_entity.type
_entity.pdbx_description
1 polymer ?
#
loop_
_entity_poly.entity_id
_entity_poly.type
_entity_poly.pdbx_seq_one_letter_code
_entity_poly.pdbx_strand_id
1 'polypeptide(L)'
;MSSYECPLSICPRSFETASKAEDHCARRHGIVKDELDWFNDTYEPPKDRASVRPDSIGTAVNFEYVKCETCGASKTLSEYEKATRDVTFCSKKCRSAYFSERFSGSNHPNWKEDPRQHYYGANWEEQRSKRIALDGRECFSCGISDKKHQNIYSNSLHVHHIVPRSEFRGEGRLDWEQANKLTNLVSLCSSCHSRLEGKQEEFFEEAQKLADDSK
;
A
#
# COMPACT_ATOMS: atom_id res chain seq x y z
N MET A 1 -36.82 6.40 -18.54
CA MET A 1 -36.57 6.81 -17.15
C MET A 1 -35.14 7.29 -17.08
N SER A 2 -34.88 8.49 -16.56
CA SER A 2 -33.50 8.99 -16.41
C SER A 2 -32.78 8.11 -15.39
N SER A 3 -31.73 7.39 -15.81
CA SER A 3 -30.85 6.64 -14.92
C SER A 3 -29.70 7.53 -14.48
N TYR A 4 -29.51 7.66 -13.18
CA TYR A 4 -28.43 8.45 -12.60
C TYR A 4 -27.28 7.51 -12.25
N GLU A 5 -26.10 7.80 -12.79
CA GLU A 5 -24.90 7.00 -12.55
C GLU A 5 -24.05 7.64 -11.46
N CYS A 6 -23.31 6.81 -10.73
CA CYS A 6 -22.33 7.31 -9.78
C CYS A 6 -21.20 8.06 -10.54
N PRO A 7 -20.78 9.25 -10.10
CA PRO A 7 -19.71 10.01 -10.76
C PRO A 7 -18.35 9.29 -10.70
N LEU A 8 -18.17 8.33 -9.78
CA LEU A 8 -17.01 7.46 -9.77
C LEU A 8 -17.19 6.35 -10.81
N SER A 9 -16.44 6.44 -11.92
CA SER A 9 -16.45 5.47 -13.02
C SER A 9 -16.16 4.01 -12.63
N ILE A 10 -15.63 3.80 -11.42
CA ILE A 10 -15.37 2.48 -10.82
C ILE A 10 -16.57 1.89 -10.05
N CYS A 11 -17.62 2.68 -9.79
CA CYS A 11 -18.81 2.24 -9.06
C CYS A 11 -19.89 1.79 -10.05
N PRO A 12 -20.22 0.48 -10.13
CA PRO A 12 -21.12 -0.06 -11.15
C PRO A 12 -22.61 0.18 -10.84
N ARG A 13 -22.95 1.11 -9.94
CA ARG A 13 -24.31 1.33 -9.45
C ARG A 13 -25.00 2.43 -10.24
N SER A 14 -26.20 2.12 -10.71
CA SER A 14 -27.15 3.07 -11.29
C SER A 14 -28.37 3.23 -10.39
N PHE A 15 -28.98 4.40 -10.45
CA PHE A 15 -30.08 4.80 -9.58
C PHE A 15 -31.25 5.35 -10.39
N GLU A 16 -32.46 5.14 -9.87
CA GLU A 16 -33.70 5.60 -10.49
C GLU A 16 -33.94 7.11 -10.32
N THR A 17 -33.30 7.73 -9.32
CA THR A 17 -33.45 9.15 -9.00
C THR A 17 -32.13 9.75 -8.51
N ALA A 18 -31.95 11.06 -8.75
CA ALA A 18 -30.78 11.81 -8.30
C ALA A 18 -30.59 11.74 -6.78
N SER A 19 -31.66 11.88 -5.99
CA SER A 19 -31.59 11.81 -4.52
C SER A 19 -31.09 10.46 -4.00
N LYS A 20 -31.43 9.34 -4.66
CA LYS A 20 -30.88 8.01 -4.30
C LYS A 20 -29.40 7.90 -4.67
N ALA A 21 -28.99 8.50 -5.79
CA ALA A 21 -27.58 8.56 -6.18
C ALA A 21 -26.78 9.42 -5.18
N GLU A 22 -27.30 10.59 -4.79
CA GLU A 22 -26.69 11.49 -3.81
C GLU A 22 -26.54 10.83 -2.44
N ASP A 23 -27.60 10.20 -1.91
CA ASP A 23 -27.54 9.50 -0.61
C ASP A 23 -26.57 8.32 -0.64
N HIS A 24 -26.53 7.57 -1.75
CA HIS A 24 -25.52 6.54 -1.96
C HIS A 24 -24.11 7.15 -2.00
N CYS A 25 -23.88 8.20 -2.78
CA CYS A 25 -22.57 8.80 -2.93
C CYS A 25 -22.07 9.42 -1.62
N ALA A 26 -22.93 10.10 -0.87
CA ALA A 26 -22.60 10.65 0.44
C ALA A 26 -22.29 9.53 1.45
N ARG A 27 -23.12 8.48 1.53
CA ARG A 27 -22.92 7.40 2.52
C ARG A 27 -21.84 6.40 2.16
N ARG A 28 -21.60 6.16 0.87
CA ARG A 28 -20.68 5.11 0.39
C ARG A 28 -19.36 5.64 -0.13
N HIS A 29 -19.33 6.90 -0.56
CA HIS A 29 -18.14 7.55 -1.11
C HIS A 29 -17.73 8.83 -0.37
N GLY A 30 -18.56 9.35 0.54
CA GLY A 30 -18.29 10.60 1.25
C GLY A 30 -18.49 11.86 0.38
N ILE A 31 -19.03 11.72 -0.83
CA ILE A 31 -19.23 12.82 -1.78
C ILE A 31 -20.48 13.58 -1.38
N VAL A 32 -20.32 14.80 -0.88
CA VAL A 32 -21.42 15.72 -0.55
C VAL A 32 -21.76 16.60 -1.75
N LYS A 33 -22.97 17.19 -1.74
CA LYS A 33 -23.54 17.94 -2.87
C LYS A 33 -22.65 19.08 -3.38
N ASP A 34 -21.81 19.64 -2.51
CA ASP A 34 -20.93 20.78 -2.82
C ASP A 34 -19.60 20.34 -3.48
N GLU A 35 -19.24 19.05 -3.43
CA GLU A 35 -18.08 18.47 -4.13
C GLU A 35 -18.39 17.99 -5.56
N LEU A 36 -19.68 17.98 -5.93
CA LEU A 36 -20.16 17.65 -7.29
C LEU A 36 -19.90 18.76 -8.32
N ASP A 37 -19.49 19.95 -7.88
CA ASP A 37 -19.13 21.08 -8.76
C ASP A 37 -17.64 21.08 -9.16
N TRP A 38 -16.83 20.12 -8.72
CA TRP A 38 -15.40 20.09 -9.06
C TRP A 38 -15.06 19.30 -10.35
N PHE A 39 -16.05 18.73 -11.02
CA PHE A 39 -15.82 17.89 -12.20
C PHE A 39 -15.93 18.61 -13.55
N ASN A 40 -16.03 19.95 -13.56
CA ASN A 40 -16.31 20.70 -14.79
C ASN A 40 -15.46 21.96 -15.00
N ASP A 41 -14.22 22.00 -14.51
CA ASP A 41 -13.27 22.99 -15.00
C ASP A 41 -11.93 22.35 -15.36
N THR A 42 -11.48 22.69 -16.56
CA THR A 42 -10.34 22.14 -17.28
C THR A 42 -9.05 22.17 -16.46
N TYR A 43 -8.63 21.00 -15.96
CA TYR A 43 -7.25 20.83 -15.52
C TYR A 43 -6.32 20.80 -16.73
N GLU A 44 -5.77 21.95 -17.11
CA GLU A 44 -4.57 22.01 -17.96
C GLU A 44 -3.33 21.69 -17.11
N PRO A 45 -2.49 20.72 -17.50
CA PRO A 45 -1.22 20.47 -16.83
C PRO A 45 -0.29 21.69 -16.99
N PRO A 46 0.60 21.98 -16.01
CA PRO A 46 1.51 23.11 -16.09
C PRO A 46 2.38 23.03 -17.35
N LYS A 47 2.30 24.05 -18.22
CA LYS A 47 3.07 24.14 -19.48
C LYS A 47 4.54 24.52 -19.25
N ASP A 48 4.96 24.62 -17.98
CA ASP A 48 6.22 25.26 -17.63
C ASP A 48 7.08 24.33 -16.76
N ARG A 49 7.51 23.20 -17.34
CA ARG A 49 8.75 22.56 -16.89
C ARG A 49 9.84 22.81 -17.91
N ALA A 50 10.14 24.09 -18.11
CA ALA A 50 11.41 24.53 -18.65
C ALA A 50 12.51 24.17 -17.63
N SER A 51 12.96 22.91 -17.63
CA SER A 51 14.29 22.62 -17.12
C SER A 51 15.27 23.17 -18.15
N VAL A 52 15.60 24.44 -17.98
CA VAL A 52 16.72 25.12 -18.62
C VAL A 52 17.92 24.18 -18.51
N ARG A 53 18.32 23.55 -19.62
CA ARG A 53 19.66 23.01 -19.74
C ARG A 53 20.55 24.23 -19.92
N PRO A 54 21.51 24.53 -19.03
CA PRO A 54 22.46 25.59 -19.32
C PRO A 54 23.22 25.20 -20.58
N ASP A 55 23.15 26.10 -21.56
CA ASP A 55 23.94 26.07 -22.77
C ASP A 55 25.43 26.17 -22.37
N SER A 56 26.09 25.05 -22.13
CA SER A 56 27.53 25.01 -21.93
C SER A 56 28.22 24.78 -23.27
N ILE A 57 28.39 25.89 -23.98
CA ILE A 57 29.58 26.27 -24.75
C ILE A 57 30.67 25.17 -24.79
N GLY A 58 30.80 24.49 -25.92
CA GLY A 58 32.05 24.16 -26.62
C GLY A 58 33.32 23.73 -25.87
N THR A 59 33.27 23.12 -24.68
CA THR A 59 34.45 22.43 -24.11
C THR A 59 34.54 21.01 -24.63
N ALA A 60 35.70 20.64 -25.17
CA ALA A 60 36.02 19.26 -25.54
C ALA A 60 35.84 18.34 -24.33
N VAL A 61 34.77 17.54 -24.33
CA VAL A 61 34.58 16.46 -23.36
C VAL A 61 35.54 15.34 -23.72
N ASN A 62 36.53 15.10 -22.85
CA ASN A 62 37.37 13.92 -22.95
C ASN A 62 36.52 12.69 -22.68
N PHE A 63 36.61 11.75 -23.60
CA PHE A 63 35.78 10.57 -23.68
C PHE A 63 36.70 9.36 -23.50
N GLU A 64 36.58 8.69 -22.36
CA GLU A 64 37.36 7.49 -22.06
C GLU A 64 36.52 6.22 -22.25
N TYR A 65 37.17 5.16 -22.73
CA TYR A 65 36.55 3.86 -22.90
C TYR A 65 36.59 3.05 -21.60
N VAL A 66 35.42 2.71 -21.08
CA VAL A 66 35.26 1.86 -19.88
C VAL A 66 34.56 0.56 -20.27
N LYS A 67 34.95 -0.55 -19.64
CA LYS A 67 34.32 -1.86 -19.90
C LYS A 67 33.01 -2.01 -19.12
N CYS A 68 32.03 -2.64 -19.76
CA CYS A 68 30.81 -3.08 -19.11
C CYS A 68 31.10 -4.25 -18.16
N GLU A 69 30.63 -4.17 -16.93
CA GLU A 69 30.82 -5.22 -15.93
C GLU A 69 30.14 -6.54 -16.31
N THR A 70 29.01 -6.48 -17.01
CA THR A 70 28.22 -7.68 -17.32
C THR A 70 28.68 -8.41 -18.57
N CYS A 71 29.10 -7.68 -19.61
CA CYS A 71 29.39 -8.28 -20.92
C CYS A 71 30.77 -7.92 -21.50
N GLY A 72 31.56 -7.10 -20.81
CA GLY A 72 32.89 -6.69 -21.23
C GLY A 72 32.95 -5.68 -22.39
N ALA A 73 31.81 -5.36 -23.04
CA ALA A 73 31.76 -4.38 -24.12
C ALA A 73 32.23 -3.00 -23.65
N SER A 74 33.00 -2.31 -24.48
CA SER A 74 33.46 -0.95 -24.19
C SER A 74 32.33 0.07 -24.40
N LYS A 75 32.26 1.05 -23.50
CA LYS A 75 31.40 2.22 -23.63
C LYS A 75 32.16 3.47 -23.25
N THR A 76 31.91 4.52 -24.01
CA THR A 76 32.51 5.83 -23.75
C THR A 76 31.73 6.54 -22.67
N LEU A 77 32.43 7.01 -21.64
CA LEU A 77 31.88 7.83 -20.58
C LEU A 77 32.60 9.17 -20.52
N SER A 78 31.87 10.22 -20.12
CA SER A 78 32.49 11.47 -19.69
C SER A 78 33.21 11.30 -18.34
N GLU A 79 34.17 12.18 -18.04
CA GLU A 79 34.88 12.18 -16.75
C GLU A 79 33.92 12.23 -15.54
N TYR A 80 32.86 13.03 -15.65
CA TYR A 80 31.81 13.13 -14.61
C TYR A 80 31.06 11.81 -14.39
N GLU A 81 30.70 11.13 -15.48
CA GLU A 81 30.00 9.84 -15.38
C GLU A 81 30.88 8.73 -14.81
N LYS A 82 32.19 8.81 -15.03
CA LYS A 82 33.16 7.89 -14.42
C LYS A 82 33.30 8.15 -12.91
N ALA A 83 33.37 9.42 -12.51
CA ALA A 83 33.54 9.79 -11.10
C ALA A 83 32.33 9.43 -10.20
N THR A 84 31.15 9.25 -10.79
CA THR A 84 29.90 9.03 -10.04
C THR A 84 29.37 7.60 -10.08
N ARG A 85 29.97 6.70 -10.89
CA ARG A 85 29.47 5.34 -11.08
C ARG A 85 30.45 4.31 -10.52
N ASP A 86 30.01 3.61 -9.48
CA ASP A 86 30.77 2.49 -8.91
C ASP A 86 30.85 1.29 -9.87
N VAL A 87 29.83 1.09 -10.71
CA VAL A 87 29.77 -0.01 -11.69
C VAL A 87 29.24 0.51 -13.03
N THR A 88 29.91 0.13 -14.12
CA THR A 88 29.60 0.60 -15.48
C THR A 88 28.90 -0.47 -16.31
N PHE A 89 27.85 -0.09 -17.05
CA PHE A 89 27.07 -0.97 -17.92
C PHE A 89 26.90 -0.39 -19.32
N CYS A 90 27.04 -1.22 -20.35
CA CYS A 90 26.83 -0.77 -21.73
C CYS A 90 25.36 -0.48 -22.03
N SER A 91 24.43 -1.19 -21.38
CA SER A 91 22.98 -1.13 -21.63
C SER A 91 22.15 -1.37 -20.36
N LYS A 92 20.88 -0.95 -20.40
CA LYS A 92 19.90 -1.28 -19.36
C LYS A 92 19.78 -2.79 -19.14
N LYS A 93 19.88 -3.58 -20.21
CA LYS A 93 19.86 -5.06 -20.15
C LYS A 93 21.00 -5.60 -19.29
N CYS A 94 22.23 -5.13 -19.52
CA CYS A 94 23.40 -5.53 -18.73
C CYS A 94 23.26 -5.11 -17.26
N ARG A 95 22.82 -3.87 -17.03
CA ARG A 95 22.51 -3.39 -15.67
C ARG A 95 21.50 -4.31 -14.97
N SER A 96 20.37 -4.60 -15.60
CA SER A 96 19.33 -5.47 -15.05
C SER A 96 19.86 -6.87 -14.75
N ALA A 97 20.63 -7.47 -15.65
CA ALA A 97 21.21 -8.80 -15.45
C ALA A 97 22.17 -8.84 -14.24
N TYR A 98 23.07 -7.85 -14.13
CA TYR A 98 23.99 -7.73 -13.00
C TYR A 98 23.26 -7.62 -11.66
N PHE A 99 22.26 -6.73 -11.56
CA PHE A 99 21.51 -6.55 -10.31
C PHE A 99 20.63 -7.78 -9.98
N SER A 100 20.03 -8.43 -10.98
CA SER A 100 19.19 -9.62 -10.75
C SER A 100 19.98 -10.82 -10.24
N GLU A 101 21.22 -10.98 -10.72
CA GLU A 101 22.08 -12.07 -10.26
C GLU A 101 22.57 -11.80 -8.83
N ARG A 102 23.05 -10.58 -8.57
CA ARG A 102 23.77 -10.26 -7.34
C ARG A 102 22.87 -9.90 -6.16
N PHE A 103 21.68 -9.39 -6.42
CA PHE A 103 20.75 -8.92 -5.40
C PHE A 103 19.39 -9.61 -5.57
N SER A 104 19.39 -10.93 -5.44
CA SER A 104 18.19 -11.76 -5.41
C SER A 104 18.16 -12.64 -4.17
N GLY A 105 16.95 -12.99 -3.73
CA GLY A 105 16.76 -13.81 -2.54
C GLY A 105 17.57 -13.28 -1.35
N SER A 106 18.26 -14.20 -0.65
CA SER A 106 19.08 -13.91 0.52
C SER A 106 20.26 -12.98 0.32
N ASN A 107 20.66 -12.72 -0.92
CA ASN A 107 21.73 -11.79 -1.24
C ASN A 107 21.26 -10.34 -1.42
N HIS A 108 19.94 -10.06 -1.40
CA HIS A 108 19.45 -8.70 -1.48
C HIS A 108 19.66 -7.96 -0.14
N PRO A 109 20.15 -6.70 -0.09
CA PRO A 109 20.47 -6.02 1.18
C PRO A 109 19.24 -5.81 2.07
N ASN A 110 18.07 -5.73 1.46
CA ASN A 110 16.78 -5.66 2.15
C ASN A 110 16.11 -7.03 2.36
N TRP A 111 16.77 -8.15 2.05
CA TRP A 111 16.20 -9.47 2.29
C TRP A 111 16.23 -9.81 3.77
N LYS A 112 15.14 -10.43 4.23
CA LYS A 112 14.97 -10.93 5.59
C LYS A 112 14.38 -12.34 5.49
N GLU A 113 14.91 -13.23 6.30
CA GLU A 113 14.59 -14.67 6.34
C GLU A 113 13.13 -14.95 6.73
N ASP A 114 12.54 -14.16 7.64
CA ASP A 114 11.10 -14.12 7.89
C ASP A 114 10.59 -12.67 7.95
N PRO A 115 10.01 -12.15 6.85
CA PRO A 115 9.44 -10.81 6.83
C PRO A 115 8.39 -10.61 7.93
N ARG A 116 7.59 -11.64 8.24
CA ARG A 116 6.47 -11.51 9.18
C ARG A 116 6.94 -11.33 10.61
N GLN A 117 8.01 -12.01 11.03
CA GLN A 117 8.61 -11.81 12.36
C GLN A 117 9.14 -10.39 12.54
N HIS A 118 9.72 -9.80 11.50
CA HIS A 118 10.19 -8.41 11.56
C HIS A 118 9.05 -7.38 11.55
N TYR A 119 7.93 -7.67 10.88
CA TYR A 119 6.81 -6.73 10.81
C TYR A 119 5.84 -6.86 11.99
N TYR A 120 5.52 -8.08 12.42
CA TYR A 120 4.48 -8.35 13.41
C TYR A 120 5.00 -8.86 14.75
N GLY A 121 6.27 -9.26 14.85
CA GLY A 121 6.84 -9.82 16.06
C GLY A 121 6.60 -11.32 16.20
N ALA A 122 7.30 -11.93 17.16
CA ALA A 122 7.38 -13.38 17.30
C ALA A 122 6.05 -14.03 17.75
N ASN A 123 5.17 -13.31 18.46
CA ASN A 123 3.89 -13.85 18.95
C ASN A 123 2.73 -13.74 17.95
N TRP A 124 2.95 -13.21 16.75
CA TRP A 124 1.86 -12.87 15.83
C TRP A 124 0.98 -14.06 15.45
N GLU A 125 1.57 -15.17 15.01
CA GLU A 125 0.81 -16.34 14.56
C GLU A 125 -0.03 -16.95 15.71
N GLU A 126 0.50 -16.94 16.93
CA GLU A 126 -0.21 -17.38 18.14
C GLU A 126 -1.40 -16.47 18.46
N GLN A 127 -1.18 -15.15 18.49
CA GLN A 127 -2.21 -14.17 18.80
C GLN A 127 -3.29 -14.10 17.71
N ARG A 128 -2.90 -14.23 16.44
CA ARG A 128 -3.81 -14.35 15.30
C ARG A 128 -4.75 -15.55 15.46
N SER A 129 -4.19 -16.72 15.76
CA SER A 129 -4.98 -17.95 15.95
C SER A 129 -5.96 -17.82 17.13
N LYS A 130 -5.47 -17.29 18.27
CA LYS A 130 -6.29 -17.02 19.45
C LYS A 130 -7.44 -16.05 19.14
N ARG A 131 -7.19 -14.98 18.39
CA ARG A 131 -8.24 -14.01 18.04
C ARG A 131 -9.31 -14.62 17.15
N ILE A 132 -8.93 -15.36 16.12
CA ILE A 132 -9.88 -16.04 15.22
C ILE A 132 -10.74 -17.05 16.00
N ALA A 133 -10.16 -17.76 16.96
CA ALA A 133 -10.91 -18.67 17.83
C ALA A 133 -11.88 -17.93 18.76
N LEU A 134 -11.44 -16.81 19.36
CA LEU A 134 -12.27 -15.97 20.23
C LEU A 134 -13.46 -15.36 19.49
N ASP A 135 -13.28 -14.97 18.23
CA ASP A 135 -14.33 -14.48 17.32
C ASP A 135 -15.28 -15.58 16.79
N GLY A 136 -15.24 -16.79 17.35
CA GLY A 136 -16.07 -17.90 16.89
C GLY A 136 -15.70 -18.41 15.49
N ARG A 137 -14.52 -18.05 14.97
CA ARG A 137 -14.11 -18.26 13.56
C ARG A 137 -15.05 -17.57 12.56
N GLU A 138 -15.57 -16.41 12.91
CA GLU A 138 -16.42 -15.60 12.03
C GLU A 138 -15.85 -14.18 11.90
N CYS A 139 -16.17 -13.51 10.79
CA CYS A 139 -15.88 -12.09 10.64
C CYS A 139 -16.68 -11.30 11.67
N PHE A 140 -16.02 -10.54 12.53
CA PHE A 140 -16.66 -9.73 13.56
C PHE A 140 -17.68 -8.73 12.99
N SER A 141 -17.43 -8.19 11.79
CA SER A 141 -18.30 -7.17 11.19
C SER A 141 -19.51 -7.74 10.43
N CYS A 142 -19.37 -8.89 9.74
CA CYS A 142 -20.44 -9.40 8.87
C CYS A 142 -20.86 -10.85 9.13
N GLY A 143 -20.25 -11.53 10.09
CA GLY A 143 -20.59 -12.89 10.50
C GLY A 143 -20.22 -14.00 9.49
N ILE A 144 -19.48 -13.70 8.41
CA ILE A 144 -19.05 -14.78 7.50
C ILE A 144 -18.07 -15.70 8.21
N SER A 145 -18.34 -17.01 8.19
CA SER A 145 -17.43 -18.00 8.77
C SER A 145 -16.12 -18.12 7.99
N ASP A 146 -15.04 -18.45 8.69
CA ASP A 146 -13.70 -18.67 8.14
C ASP A 146 -13.72 -19.72 7.02
N LYS A 147 -14.53 -20.77 7.17
CA LYS A 147 -14.72 -21.79 6.13
C LYS A 147 -15.37 -21.21 4.86
N LYS A 148 -16.43 -20.41 4.99
CA LYS A 148 -17.09 -19.79 3.84
C LYS A 148 -16.18 -18.72 3.20
N HIS A 149 -15.42 -18.00 4.02
CA HIS A 149 -14.41 -17.06 3.56
C HIS A 149 -13.32 -17.74 2.72
N GLN A 150 -12.76 -18.85 3.19
CA GLN A 150 -11.77 -19.64 2.44
C GLN A 150 -12.29 -20.11 1.09
N ASN A 151 -13.56 -20.51 1.00
CA ASN A 151 -14.17 -20.90 -0.28
C ASN A 151 -14.31 -19.73 -1.27
N ILE A 152 -14.51 -18.49 -0.79
CA ILE A 152 -14.74 -17.31 -1.64
C ILE A 152 -13.42 -16.62 -2.00
N TYR A 153 -12.48 -16.53 -1.06
CA TYR A 153 -11.27 -15.72 -1.16
C TYR A 153 -9.97 -16.53 -1.15
N SER A 154 -10.06 -17.86 -1.02
CA SER A 154 -8.90 -18.78 -0.98
C SER A 154 -7.89 -18.47 0.14
N ASN A 155 -8.32 -17.81 1.21
CA ASN A 155 -7.53 -17.51 2.40
C ASN A 155 -8.41 -17.53 3.68
N SER A 156 -7.77 -17.65 4.84
CA SER A 156 -8.44 -17.54 6.14
C SER A 156 -8.79 -16.08 6.46
N LEU A 157 -9.69 -15.85 7.42
CA LEU A 157 -9.98 -14.51 7.94
C LEU A 157 -8.68 -13.74 8.26
N HIS A 158 -8.68 -12.46 7.95
CA HIS A 158 -7.60 -11.55 8.33
C HIS A 158 -7.77 -11.13 9.79
N VAL A 159 -6.68 -10.72 10.43
CA VAL A 159 -6.74 -10.12 11.76
C VAL A 159 -6.25 -8.68 11.64
N HIS A 160 -7.12 -7.75 12.04
CA HIS A 160 -6.88 -6.32 11.99
C HIS A 160 -6.48 -5.80 13.37
N HIS A 161 -5.50 -4.90 13.42
CA HIS A 161 -5.16 -4.14 14.62
C HIS A 161 -6.14 -2.99 14.79
N ILE A 162 -6.79 -2.90 15.96
CA ILE A 162 -7.72 -1.81 16.28
C ILE A 162 -6.91 -0.51 16.39
N VAL A 163 -6.01 -0.40 17.39
CA VAL A 163 -4.94 0.62 17.44
C VAL A 163 -3.88 0.26 16.39
N PRO A 164 -3.53 1.17 15.47
CA PRO A 164 -2.45 0.96 14.52
C PRO A 164 -1.14 0.58 15.21
N ARG A 165 -0.37 -0.34 14.60
CA ARG A 165 0.94 -0.75 15.14
C ARG A 165 1.93 0.42 15.28
N SER A 166 1.77 1.50 14.51
CA SER A 166 2.63 2.69 14.60
C SER A 166 2.60 3.33 15.98
N GLU A 167 1.46 3.27 16.67
CA GLU A 167 1.26 3.89 17.99
C GLU A 167 2.02 3.15 19.11
N PHE A 168 2.51 1.94 18.83
CA PHE A 168 3.30 1.15 19.78
C PHE A 168 4.80 1.24 19.52
N ARG A 169 5.26 2.26 18.78
CA ARG A 169 6.70 2.55 18.66
C ARG A 169 7.15 3.51 19.75
N GLY A 170 8.06 3.05 20.58
CA GLY A 170 8.84 3.86 21.51
C GLY A 170 10.33 3.77 21.16
N GLU A 171 11.07 4.89 21.23
CA GLU A 171 12.53 4.91 21.04
C GLU A 171 13.02 4.21 19.74
N GLY A 172 12.22 4.28 18.67
CA GLY A 172 12.52 3.65 17.39
C GLY A 172 12.29 2.14 17.32
N ARG A 173 11.82 1.49 18.41
CA ARG A 173 11.49 0.06 18.47
C ARG A 173 9.99 -0.13 18.58
N LEU A 174 9.47 -1.13 17.85
CA LEU A 174 8.07 -1.54 17.95
C LEU A 174 7.89 -2.50 19.15
N ASP A 175 6.98 -2.16 20.06
CA ASP A 175 6.46 -3.08 21.07
C ASP A 175 5.34 -3.93 20.46
N TRP A 176 5.76 -5.03 19.82
CA TRP A 176 4.85 -5.96 19.17
C TRP A 176 4.02 -6.78 20.16
N GLU A 177 4.49 -6.98 21.40
CA GLU A 177 3.72 -7.70 22.42
C GLU A 177 2.48 -6.91 22.83
N GLN A 178 2.66 -5.61 23.07
CA GLN A 178 1.57 -4.69 23.36
C GLN A 178 0.64 -4.52 22.15
N ALA A 179 1.19 -4.33 20.95
CA ALA A 179 0.39 -4.15 19.74
C ALA A 179 -0.47 -5.39 19.42
N ASN A 180 0.03 -6.60 19.70
CA ASN A 180 -0.66 -7.86 19.40
C ASN A 180 -1.53 -8.39 20.55
N LYS A 181 -1.82 -7.60 21.60
CA LYS A 181 -2.79 -8.01 22.63
C LYS A 181 -4.14 -8.32 21.99
N LEU A 182 -4.82 -9.38 22.43
CA LEU A 182 -6.10 -9.81 21.85
C LEU A 182 -7.17 -8.71 21.87
N THR A 183 -7.12 -7.83 22.87
CA THR A 183 -7.98 -6.65 23.01
C THR A 183 -7.74 -5.60 21.92
N ASN A 184 -6.59 -5.65 21.25
CA ASN A 184 -6.23 -4.78 20.13
C ASN A 184 -6.38 -5.47 18.77
N LEU A 185 -6.95 -6.67 18.73
CA LEU A 185 -7.10 -7.46 17.50
C LEU A 185 -8.57 -7.79 17.24
N VAL A 186 -8.94 -7.92 15.97
CA VAL A 186 -10.27 -8.37 15.54
C VAL A 186 -10.20 -9.16 14.23
N SER A 187 -10.97 -10.24 14.10
CA SER A 187 -11.01 -11.06 12.88
C SER A 187 -11.99 -10.53 11.86
N LEU A 188 -11.55 -10.33 10.61
CA LEU A 188 -12.35 -9.75 9.53
C LEU A 188 -12.18 -10.51 8.22
N CYS A 189 -13.22 -10.53 7.39
CA CYS A 189 -13.11 -11.03 6.02
C CYS A 189 -12.36 -10.06 5.12
N SER A 190 -11.86 -10.52 3.97
CA SER A 190 -11.09 -9.70 3.02
C SER A 190 -11.82 -8.40 2.63
N SER A 191 -13.13 -8.46 2.42
CA SER A 191 -13.94 -7.27 2.09
C SER A 191 -14.08 -6.29 3.26
N CYS A 192 -14.32 -6.79 4.48
CA CYS A 192 -14.45 -5.93 5.66
C CYS A 192 -13.08 -5.36 6.08
N HIS A 193 -12.02 -6.14 5.96
CA HIS A 193 -10.65 -5.73 6.24
C HIS A 193 -10.24 -4.58 5.33
N SER A 194 -10.42 -4.73 4.00
CA SER A 194 -10.07 -3.71 3.02
C SER A 194 -10.81 -2.39 3.25
N ARG A 195 -12.05 -2.42 3.78
CA ARG A 195 -12.80 -1.21 4.13
C ARG A 195 -12.20 -0.43 5.30
N LEU A 196 -11.48 -1.10 6.20
CA LEU A 196 -10.87 -0.51 7.40
C LEU A 196 -9.39 -0.14 7.19
N GLU A 197 -8.77 -0.61 6.11
CA GLU A 197 -7.42 -0.20 5.77
C GLU A 197 -7.36 1.33 5.57
N GLY A 198 -6.55 2.01 6.38
CA GLY A 198 -6.38 3.46 6.35
C GLY A 198 -7.46 4.28 7.07
N LYS A 199 -8.44 3.63 7.74
CA LYS A 199 -9.52 4.30 8.50
C LYS A 199 -9.62 3.78 9.94
N GLN A 200 -8.47 3.62 10.59
CA GLN A 200 -8.37 2.97 11.90
C GLN A 200 -9.06 3.77 13.03
N GLU A 201 -9.17 5.09 12.88
CA GLU A 201 -9.78 5.97 13.89
C GLU A 201 -11.32 5.86 13.95
N GLU A 202 -12.01 5.60 12.83
CA GLU A 202 -13.48 5.52 12.79
C GLU A 202 -14.02 4.26 13.50
N PHE A 203 -13.24 3.17 13.56
CA PHE A 203 -13.65 1.92 14.21
C PHE A 203 -13.44 1.97 15.74
N PHE A 204 -12.57 2.86 16.24
CA PHE A 204 -12.32 3.03 17.67
C PHE A 204 -13.58 3.44 18.42
N GLU A 205 -14.28 4.45 17.92
CA GLU A 205 -15.46 4.99 18.58
C GLU A 205 -16.60 3.98 18.60
N GLU A 206 -16.75 3.19 17.54
CA GLU A 206 -17.82 2.20 17.41
C GLU A 206 -17.53 0.93 18.25
N ALA A 207 -16.28 0.44 18.27
CA ALA A 207 -15.88 -0.67 19.13
C ALA A 207 -15.89 -0.31 20.63
N GLN A 208 -15.48 0.92 20.98
CA GLN A 208 -15.54 1.44 22.34
C GLN A 208 -16.99 1.55 22.83
N LYS A 209 -17.90 2.10 22.01
CA LYS A 209 -19.34 2.15 22.31
C LYS A 209 -19.93 0.76 22.56
N LEU A 210 -19.65 -0.21 21.68
CA LEU A 210 -20.17 -1.58 21.84
C LEU A 210 -19.64 -2.27 23.10
N ALA A 211 -18.40 -1.99 23.52
CA ALA A 211 -17.81 -2.52 24.74
C ALA A 211 -18.34 -1.84 26.02
N ASP A 212 -18.73 -0.57 25.93
CA ASP A 212 -19.33 0.17 27.05
C ASP A 212 -20.83 -0.13 27.19
N ASP A 213 -21.54 -0.38 26.09
CA ASP A 213 -22.98 -0.77 26.07
C ASP A 213 -23.24 -2.21 26.54
N SER A 214 -22.18 -3.01 26.72
CA SER A 214 -22.25 -4.39 27.22
C SER A 214 -21.91 -4.54 28.71
N LYS A 215 -21.84 -3.42 29.45
CA LYS A 215 -21.77 -3.35 30.93
C LYS A 215 -23.09 -2.88 31.53
#